data_AF-A0A2R6Y4Q1-F1
#
_entry.id   AF-A0A2R6Y4Q1-F1
#
_cell.length_a   1.000
_cell.length_b   1.000
_cell.length_c   1.000
_cell.angle_alpha   90.00
_cell.angle_beta   90.00
_cell.angle_gamma   90.00
#
_symmetry.space_group_name_H-M   'P 1'
#
loop_
_entity.id
_entity.type
_entity.pdbx_description
1 polymer ?
#
loop_
_entity_poly.entity_id
_entity_poly.type
_entity_poly.pdbx_seq_one_letter_code
_entity_poly.pdbx_strand_id
1 'polypeptide(L)'
;MRYPEAYLRFIRLFNEGEFYEAHDVLEELWMEEGHDKFLQALIQLAVAYYHYDYGNVYGARQLLTSARRYFKAASGERWGLNAFVLSDHTEKLLAALPDERKIPMEDARRMPLPEITLIPEGCDVRF
;
A
#
# COMPACT_ATOMS: atom_id res chain seq x y z
N MET A 1 -21.28 6.76 1.72
CA MET A 1 -20.48 7.39 0.65
C MET A 1 -20.42 6.44 -0.54
N ARG A 2 -20.30 6.94 -1.78
CA ARG A 2 -20.01 6.08 -2.94
C ARG A 2 -18.60 6.40 -3.40
N TYR A 3 -17.68 5.46 -3.26
CA TYR A 3 -16.32 5.61 -3.76
C TYR A 3 -16.26 5.45 -5.29
N PRO A 4 -15.25 6.02 -5.96
CA PRO A 4 -14.97 5.74 -7.37
C PRO A 4 -14.77 4.23 -7.61
N GLU A 5 -15.18 3.74 -8.77
CA GLU A 5 -15.03 2.32 -9.13
C GLU A 5 -13.56 1.89 -9.16
N ALA A 6 -12.68 2.74 -9.70
CA ALA A 6 -11.23 2.52 -9.69
C ALA A 6 -10.67 2.34 -8.28
N TYR A 7 -11.16 3.13 -7.31
CA TYR A 7 -10.75 2.98 -5.90
C TYR A 7 -11.18 1.63 -5.33
N LEU A 8 -12.42 1.21 -5.57
CA LEU A 8 -12.90 -0.10 -5.09
C LEU A 8 -12.15 -1.26 -5.76
N ARG A 9 -11.83 -1.13 -7.05
CA ARG A 9 -11.01 -2.09 -7.78
C ARG A 9 -9.58 -2.15 -7.23
N PHE A 10 -8.97 -1.02 -6.89
CA PHE A 10 -7.68 -0.99 -6.18
C PHE A 10 -7.75 -1.76 -4.87
N ILE A 11 -8.77 -1.52 -4.03
CA ILE A 11 -8.93 -2.20 -2.74
C ILE A 11 -8.99 -3.71 -2.93
N ARG A 12 -9.77 -4.17 -3.90
CA ARG A 12 -9.87 -5.59 -4.23
C ARG A 12 -8.52 -6.18 -4.65
N LEU A 13 -7.87 -5.59 -5.66
CA LEU A 13 -6.58 -6.07 -6.17
C LEU A 13 -5.50 -6.08 -5.08
N PHE A 14 -5.46 -5.03 -4.26
CA PHE A 14 -4.53 -4.94 -3.12
C PHE A 14 -4.76 -6.08 -2.12
N ASN A 15 -6.02 -6.35 -1.76
CA ASN A 15 -6.36 -7.42 -0.82
C ASN A 15 -6.12 -8.82 -1.40
N GLU A 16 -6.17 -8.98 -2.73
CA GLU A 16 -5.84 -10.22 -3.45
C GLU A 16 -4.31 -10.41 -3.63
N GLY A 17 -3.48 -9.42 -3.27
CA GLY A 17 -2.03 -9.46 -3.43
C GLY A 17 -1.54 -9.10 -4.83
N GLU A 18 -2.43 -8.66 -5.72
CA GLU A 18 -2.14 -8.22 -7.09
C GLU A 18 -1.60 -6.77 -7.08
N PHE A 19 -0.48 -6.57 -6.41
CA PHE A 19 0.03 -5.23 -6.04
C PHE A 19 0.45 -4.38 -7.24
N TYR A 20 0.95 -5.01 -8.31
CA TYR A 20 1.26 -4.32 -9.55
C TYR A 20 -0.03 -3.85 -10.22
N GLU A 21 -1.00 -4.71 -10.45
CA GLU A 21 -2.27 -4.30 -11.06
C GLU A 21 -3.00 -3.26 -10.18
N ALA A 22 -2.89 -3.38 -8.85
CA ALA A 22 -3.42 -2.39 -7.92
C ALA A 22 -2.79 -1.00 -8.12
N HIS A 23 -1.45 -0.89 -8.23
CA HIS A 23 -0.80 0.42 -8.36
C HIS A 23 -1.25 1.17 -9.61
N ASP A 24 -1.48 0.48 -10.73
CA ASP A 24 -1.80 1.09 -12.02
C ASP A 24 -3.21 1.68 -11.96
N VAL A 25 -4.15 0.91 -11.42
CA VAL A 25 -5.55 1.34 -11.25
C VAL A 25 -5.64 2.57 -10.35
N LEU A 26 -4.88 2.60 -9.25
CA LEU A 26 -4.94 3.74 -8.33
C LEU A 26 -4.15 4.94 -8.84
N GLU A 27 -3.06 4.74 -9.59
CA GLU A 27 -2.31 5.83 -10.21
C GLU A 27 -3.16 6.61 -11.20
N GLU A 28 -3.95 5.93 -12.04
CA GLU A 28 -4.90 6.58 -12.96
C GLU A 28 -5.88 7.49 -12.21
N LEU A 29 -6.52 6.97 -11.15
CA LEU A 29 -7.42 7.77 -10.31
C LEU A 29 -6.69 8.93 -9.62
N TRP A 30 -5.47 8.69 -9.11
CA TRP A 30 -4.68 9.71 -8.42
C TRP A 30 -4.30 10.89 -9.34
N MET A 31 -4.03 10.61 -10.61
CA MET A 31 -3.78 11.63 -11.63
C MET A 31 -5.04 12.48 -11.89
N GLU A 32 -6.22 11.87 -11.89
CA GLU A 32 -7.51 12.56 -12.08
C GLU A 32 -7.94 13.38 -10.85
N GLU A 33 -7.69 12.86 -9.64
CA GLU A 33 -8.09 13.45 -8.35
C GLU A 33 -7.10 14.53 -7.83
N GLY A 34 -6.29 15.12 -8.72
CA GLY A 34 -5.44 16.26 -8.39
C GLY A 34 -4.24 15.93 -7.48
N HIS A 35 -3.76 14.68 -7.54
CA HIS A 35 -2.57 14.20 -6.83
C HIS A 35 -2.67 14.14 -5.29
N ASP A 36 -3.80 13.69 -4.75
CA ASP A 36 -4.01 13.48 -3.31
C ASP A 36 -2.87 12.63 -2.68
N LYS A 37 -2.28 13.13 -1.58
CA LYS A 37 -1.12 12.50 -0.91
C LYS A 37 -1.44 11.19 -0.20
N PHE A 38 -2.68 10.99 0.22
CA PHE A 38 -3.12 9.74 0.82
C PHE A 38 -3.24 8.65 -0.25
N LEU A 39 -3.82 8.97 -1.41
CA LEU A 39 -3.82 8.06 -2.56
C LEU A 39 -2.38 7.74 -3.01
N GLN A 40 -1.51 8.75 -3.07
CA GLN A 40 -0.08 8.53 -3.36
C GLN A 40 0.57 7.56 -2.37
N ALA A 41 0.21 7.62 -1.08
CA ALA A 41 0.74 6.73 -0.06
C ALA A 41 0.24 5.29 -0.22
N LEU A 42 -1.03 5.11 -0.62
CA LEU A 42 -1.59 3.79 -0.95
C LEU A 42 -0.91 3.18 -2.18
N ILE A 43 -0.66 3.98 -3.23
CA ILE A 43 0.16 3.56 -4.39
C ILE A 43 1.54 3.11 -3.91
N GLN A 44 2.24 3.94 -3.12
CA GLN A 44 3.56 3.61 -2.60
C GLN A 44 3.57 2.35 -1.75
N LEU A 45 2.51 2.09 -0.98
CA LEU A 45 2.36 0.87 -0.19
C LEU A 45 2.24 -0.37 -1.09
N ALA A 46 1.39 -0.34 -2.13
CA ALA A 46 1.26 -1.45 -3.09
C ALA A 46 2.60 -1.72 -3.79
N VAL A 47 3.25 -0.68 -4.30
CA VAL A 47 4.53 -0.81 -4.99
C VAL A 47 5.64 -1.31 -4.06
N ALA A 48 5.59 -0.99 -2.76
CA ALA A 48 6.56 -1.51 -1.82
C ALA A 48 6.47 -3.03 -1.65
N TYR A 49 5.25 -3.59 -1.58
CA TYR A 49 5.07 -5.05 -1.57
C TYR A 49 5.59 -5.67 -2.86
N TYR A 50 5.19 -5.14 -4.02
CA TYR A 50 5.69 -5.60 -5.31
C TYR A 50 7.22 -5.57 -5.40
N HIS A 51 7.86 -4.49 -4.97
CA HIS A 51 9.32 -4.40 -4.92
C HIS A 51 9.93 -5.47 -4.03
N TYR A 52 9.35 -5.72 -2.85
CA TYR A 52 9.83 -6.75 -1.95
C TYR A 52 9.71 -8.14 -2.57
N ASP A 53 8.59 -8.47 -3.19
CA ASP A 53 8.33 -9.77 -3.82
C ASP A 53 9.31 -10.11 -4.94
N TYR A 54 9.90 -9.10 -5.58
CA TYR A 54 10.96 -9.21 -6.58
C TYR A 54 12.38 -9.07 -6.00
N GLY A 55 12.50 -9.08 -4.67
CA GLY A 55 13.75 -9.02 -3.93
C GLY A 55 14.37 -7.63 -3.82
N ASN A 56 13.69 -6.58 -4.27
CA ASN A 56 14.16 -5.20 -4.21
C ASN A 56 13.81 -4.54 -2.86
N VAL A 57 14.53 -4.96 -1.82
CA VAL A 57 14.36 -4.49 -0.43
C VAL A 57 14.62 -2.99 -0.30
N TYR A 58 15.64 -2.47 -1.00
CA TYR A 58 15.96 -1.04 -0.97
C TYR A 58 14.80 -0.19 -1.51
N GLY A 59 14.23 -0.57 -2.66
CA GLY A 59 13.08 0.11 -3.25
C GLY A 59 11.86 0.08 -2.34
N ALA A 60 11.54 -1.09 -1.79
CA ALA A 60 10.47 -1.25 -0.80
C ALA A 60 10.67 -0.31 0.40
N ARG A 61 11.89 -0.26 0.97
CA ARG A 61 12.22 0.60 2.12
C ARG A 61 12.01 2.09 1.81
N GLN A 62 12.42 2.56 0.64
CA GLN A 62 12.23 3.96 0.23
C GLN A 62 10.75 4.33 0.11
N LEU A 63 9.97 3.46 -0.52
CA LEU A 63 8.53 3.67 -0.72
C LEU A 63 7.77 3.65 0.60
N LEU A 64 8.01 2.66 1.47
CA LEU A 64 7.39 2.59 2.80
C LEU A 64 7.75 3.80 3.66
N THR A 65 8.99 4.28 3.60
CA THR A 65 9.41 5.49 4.34
C THR A 65 8.62 6.71 3.87
N SER A 66 8.43 6.87 2.56
CA SER A 66 7.61 7.95 1.99
C SER A 66 6.13 7.79 2.36
N ALA A 67 5.56 6.60 2.18
CA ALA A 67 4.15 6.31 2.45
C ALA A 67 3.81 6.59 3.92
N ARG A 68 4.66 6.13 4.86
CA ARG A 68 4.50 6.39 6.29
C ARG A 68 4.43 7.88 6.60
N ARG A 69 5.26 8.71 5.95
CA ARG A 69 5.23 10.17 6.15
C ARG A 69 3.89 10.76 5.71
N TYR A 70 3.33 10.31 4.59
CA TYR A 70 2.04 10.78 4.11
C TYR A 70 0.86 10.27 4.94
N PHE A 71 0.87 9.01 5.37
CA PHE A 71 -0.14 8.50 6.31
C PHE A 71 -0.09 9.25 7.64
N LYS A 72 1.09 9.53 8.20
CA LYS A 72 1.21 10.34 9.43
C LYS A 72 0.72 11.78 9.27
N ALA A 73 0.89 12.36 8.08
CA ALA A 73 0.42 13.71 7.79
C ALA A 73 -1.10 13.75 7.56
N ALA A 74 -1.71 12.63 7.18
CA ALA A 74 -3.16 12.51 7.08
C ALA A 74 -3.76 12.30 8.47
N SER A 75 -4.53 13.27 8.95
CA SER A 75 -5.22 13.18 10.24
C SER A 75 -6.49 12.33 10.11
N GLY A 76 -6.66 11.32 10.96
CA GLY A 76 -7.93 10.60 11.09
C GLY A 76 -8.24 9.64 9.94
N GLU A 77 -9.43 9.79 9.36
CA GLU A 77 -9.91 8.94 8.26
C GLU A 77 -9.83 9.70 6.93
N ARG A 78 -9.37 9.00 5.89
CA ARG A 78 -9.34 9.49 4.52
C ARG A 78 -9.68 8.35 3.59
N TRP A 79 -10.55 8.58 2.61
CA TRP A 79 -11.05 7.54 1.70
C TRP A 79 -11.66 6.33 2.43
N GLY A 80 -12.28 6.54 3.60
CA GLY A 80 -12.82 5.44 4.41
C GLY A 80 -11.77 4.60 5.13
N LEU A 81 -10.49 4.94 5.01
CA LEU A 81 -9.40 4.21 5.64
C LEU A 81 -8.77 5.04 6.77
N ASN A 82 -8.43 4.35 7.85
CA ASN A 82 -7.79 4.97 9.00
C ASN A 82 -6.29 5.17 8.76
N ALA A 83 -5.87 6.44 8.72
CA ALA A 83 -4.49 6.81 8.46
C ALA A 83 -3.52 6.33 9.55
N PHE A 84 -3.96 6.27 10.80
CA PHE A 84 -3.14 5.77 11.91
C PHE A 84 -2.85 4.27 11.76
N VAL A 85 -3.86 3.49 11.38
CA VAL A 85 -3.70 2.05 11.13
C VAL A 85 -2.72 1.80 9.98
N LEU A 86 -2.84 2.54 8.88
CA LEU A 86 -1.92 2.43 7.74
C LEU A 86 -0.50 2.87 8.09
N SER A 87 -0.35 3.93 8.88
CA SER A 87 0.97 4.37 9.38
C SER A 87 1.62 3.30 10.27
N ASP A 88 0.88 2.72 11.22
CA ASP A 88 1.37 1.67 12.12
C ASP A 88 1.76 0.41 11.34
N HIS A 89 0.92 0.02 10.37
CA HIS A 89 1.23 -1.10 9.49
C HIS A 89 2.50 -0.87 8.69
N THR A 90 2.64 0.31 8.08
CA THR A 90 3.86 0.67 7.32
C THR A 90 5.11 0.62 8.20
N GLU A 91 5.00 0.95 9.49
CA GLU A 91 6.10 0.84 10.45
C GLU A 91 6.48 -0.62 10.75
N LYS A 92 5.50 -1.52 10.88
CA LYS A 92 5.74 -2.97 11.00
C LYS A 92 6.43 -3.52 9.75
N LEU A 93 6.02 -3.08 8.56
CA LEU A 93 6.67 -3.45 7.31
C LEU A 93 8.14 -3.02 7.28
N LEU A 94 8.43 -1.77 7.62
CA LEU A 94 9.80 -1.24 7.67
C LEU A 94 10.70 -2.02 8.64
N ALA A 95 10.15 -2.46 9.78
CA ALA A 95 10.84 -3.27 10.77
C ALA A 95 11.06 -4.72 10.34
N ALA A 96 10.18 -5.26 9.50
CA ALA A 96 10.29 -6.62 8.96
C ALA A 96 11.25 -6.71 7.76
N LEU A 97 11.54 -5.60 7.09
CA LEU A 97 12.45 -5.60 5.95
C LEU A 97 13.89 -5.98 6.36
N PRO A 98 14.54 -6.90 5.64
CA PRO A 98 15.93 -7.29 5.88
C PRO A 98 16.91 -6.11 5.64
N ASP A 99 18.10 -6.15 6.24
CA ASP A 99 19.07 -5.04 6.19
C ASP A 99 19.83 -4.99 4.84
N GLU A 100 19.65 -6.00 4.01
CA GLU A 100 20.17 -6.10 2.67
C GLU A 100 19.44 -5.15 1.70
N ARG A 101 20.16 -4.62 0.71
CA ARG A 101 19.54 -3.81 -0.35
C ARG A 101 18.72 -4.63 -1.34
N LYS A 102 19.11 -5.89 -1.54
CA LYS A 102 18.49 -6.82 -2.47
C LYS A 102 18.66 -8.24 -1.94
N ILE A 103 17.63 -9.06 -2.10
CA ILE A 103 17.65 -10.49 -1.80
C ILE A 103 17.17 -11.27 -3.04
N PRO A 104 17.46 -12.59 -3.14
CA PRO A 104 16.84 -13.43 -4.15
C PRO A 104 15.30 -13.41 -4.02
N MET A 105 14.61 -13.43 -5.17
CA MET A 105 13.14 -13.42 -5.22
C MET A 105 12.52 -14.59 -4.44
N GLU A 106 13.15 -15.77 -4.50
CA GLU A 106 12.71 -16.94 -3.76
C GLU A 106 12.80 -16.74 -2.23
N ASP A 107 13.83 -16.03 -1.77
CA ASP A 107 14.02 -15.75 -0.35
C ASP A 107 12.97 -14.75 0.15
N ALA A 108 12.68 -13.71 -0.64
CA ALA A 108 11.61 -12.76 -0.33
C ALA A 108 10.26 -13.47 -0.16
N ARG A 109 9.92 -14.37 -1.09
CA ARG A 109 8.66 -15.13 -1.06
C ARG A 109 8.57 -16.13 0.09
N ARG A 110 9.71 -16.59 0.63
CA ARG A 110 9.76 -17.45 1.82
C ARG A 110 9.63 -16.67 3.13
N MET A 111 9.82 -15.36 3.09
CA MET A 111 9.76 -14.45 4.23
C MET A 111 8.74 -13.34 3.97
N PRO A 112 7.45 -13.68 3.80
CA PRO A 112 6.45 -12.69 3.42
C PRO A 112 6.36 -11.57 4.47
N LEU A 113 6.14 -10.36 3.98
CA LEU A 113 5.88 -9.21 4.82
C LEU A 113 4.51 -9.34 5.51
N PRO A 114 4.32 -8.71 6.69
CA PRO A 114 3.00 -8.62 7.32
C PRO A 114 1.94 -8.11 6.36
N GLU A 115 0.77 -8.75 6.29
CA GLU A 115 -0.32 -8.34 5.42
C GLU A 115 -1.30 -7.39 6.13
N ILE A 116 -2.07 -6.63 5.34
CA ILE A 116 -3.20 -5.84 5.81
C ILE A 116 -4.35 -5.96 4.82
N THR A 117 -5.57 -6.14 5.32
CA THR A 117 -6.79 -6.05 4.51
C THR A 117 -7.35 -4.64 4.59
N LEU A 118 -7.50 -3.99 3.45
CA LEU A 118 -8.12 -2.67 3.34
C LEU A 118 -9.64 -2.81 3.30
N ILE A 119 -10.33 -2.14 4.21
CA ILE A 119 -11.80 -2.11 4.29
C ILE A 119 -12.23 -0.66 4.48
N PRO A 120 -12.62 0.05 3.40
CA PRO A 120 -13.14 1.40 3.51
C PRO A 120 -14.45 1.46 4.29
N GLU A 121 -14.64 2.49 5.12
CA GLU A 121 -15.91 2.74 5.83
C GLU A 121 -17.08 2.78 4.84
N GLY A 122 -18.17 2.07 5.18
CA GLY A 122 -19.37 1.97 4.35
C GLY A 122 -19.30 0.92 3.24
N CYS A 123 -18.26 0.09 3.19
CA CYS A 123 -18.19 -1.11 2.35
C CYS A 123 -18.34 -2.37 3.23
N ASP A 124 -19.51 -3.05 3.13
CA ASP A 124 -19.79 -4.29 3.86
C ASP A 124 -19.15 -5.54 3.23
N VAL A 125 -18.50 -5.40 2.08
CA VAL A 125 -17.94 -6.54 1.34
C VAL A 125 -16.44 -6.57 1.54
N ARG A 126 -15.97 -7.59 2.26
CA ARG A 126 -14.58 -8.05 2.18
C ARG A 126 -14.43 -8.65 0.79
N PHE A 127 -13.78 -7.94 -0.12
CA PHE A 127 -13.37 -8.49 -1.40
C PHE A 127 -12.42 -9.67 -1.19
#